data_AF-A0A024JY75-F1
#
_entry.id   AF-A0A024JY75-F1
#
_cell.length_a   1.000
_cell.length_b   1.000
_cell.length_c   1.000
_cell.angle_alpha   90.00
_cell.angle_beta   90.00
_cell.angle_gamma   90.00
#
_symmetry.space_group_name_H-M   'P 1'
#
loop_
_entity.id
_entity.type
_entity.pdbx_description
1 polymer ?
#
loop_
_entity_poly.entity_id
_entity_poly.type
_entity_poly.pdbx_seq_one_letter_code
_entity_poly.pdbx_strand_id
1 'polypeptide(L)'
;MTQTLSVADFALRLGVGVGCGALIGMERQWRARRAGLRTNALVAAGATLFVLYAVATPDSSPTRVASYVVSGIGFLGGGVILREGVNVRGLNTAATLWCSAAIGVLAASGNLIFTLIATLVVITIHVVGRPLGRVIDHDNDAEEDEGRQPFLVQAVCRPKSEKYARAQLVQHASSNDLTLRGIHTGQAADDEITLTAHLLVDGHTPAKLERLVAELSLQPGVRAVQWYAGDGAQSD
;
A
#
# COMPACT_ATOMS: atom_id res chain seq x y z
N MET A 1 11.57 43.56 -1.74
CA MET A 1 12.06 43.01 -3.02
C MET A 1 11.10 41.95 -3.49
N THR A 2 10.18 42.30 -4.39
CA THR A 2 9.37 41.35 -5.14
C THR A 2 10.32 40.57 -6.05
N GLN A 3 10.67 39.33 -5.69
CA GLN A 3 11.35 38.45 -6.63
C GLN A 3 10.38 38.19 -7.79
N THR A 4 10.69 38.72 -8.96
CA THR A 4 10.01 38.33 -10.20
C THR A 4 10.37 36.87 -10.47
N LEU A 5 9.39 35.98 -10.30
CA LEU A 5 9.53 34.56 -10.57
C LEU A 5 9.75 34.36 -12.07
N SER A 6 10.99 34.07 -12.48
CA SER A 6 11.30 33.81 -13.89
C SER A 6 10.74 32.45 -14.32
N VAL A 7 10.50 32.27 -15.63
CA VAL A 7 10.05 30.98 -16.19
C VAL A 7 11.04 29.85 -15.85
N ALA A 8 12.35 30.15 -15.91
CA ALA A 8 13.39 29.19 -15.57
C ALA A 8 13.35 28.79 -14.09
N ASP A 9 13.15 29.76 -13.18
CA ASP A 9 13.06 29.51 -11.74
C ASP A 9 11.78 28.73 -11.39
N PHE A 10 10.64 29.07 -12.02
CA PHE A 10 9.40 28.31 -11.91
C PHE A 10 9.61 26.84 -12.34
N ALA A 11 10.18 26.64 -13.53
CA ALA A 11 10.42 25.30 -14.08
C ALA A 11 11.39 24.48 -13.23
N LEU A 12 12.45 25.11 -12.72
CA LEU A 12 13.43 24.47 -11.85
C LEU A 12 12.81 24.02 -10.52
N ARG A 13 12.10 24.92 -9.82
CA ARG A 13 11.45 24.61 -8.53
C ARG A 13 10.40 23.51 -8.70
N LEU A 14 9.59 23.59 -9.75
CA LEU A 14 8.62 22.56 -10.08
C LEU A 14 9.29 21.22 -10.39
N GLY A 15 10.32 21.22 -11.24
CA GLY A 15 11.05 20.01 -11.61
C GLY A 15 11.71 19.34 -10.41
N VAL A 16 12.34 20.10 -9.52
CA VAL A 16 12.95 19.58 -8.29
C VAL A 16 11.90 19.01 -7.34
N GLY A 17 10.78 19.72 -7.12
CA GLY A 17 9.69 19.23 -6.27
C GLY A 17 9.09 17.92 -6.78
N VAL A 18 8.79 17.85 -8.08
CA VAL A 18 8.29 16.65 -8.75
C VAL A 18 9.30 15.51 -8.69
N GLY A 19 10.58 15.79 -8.99
CA GLY A 19 11.65 14.81 -8.96
C GLY A 19 11.84 14.20 -7.57
N CYS A 20 11.84 15.02 -6.52
CA CYS A 20 11.94 14.54 -5.14
C CYS A 20 10.74 13.69 -4.72
N GLY A 21 9.52 14.12 -5.05
CA GLY A 21 8.31 13.32 -4.81
C GLY A 21 8.32 12.00 -5.58
N ALA A 22 8.81 12.00 -6.82
CA ALA A 22 8.96 10.79 -7.63
C ALA A 22 10.00 9.83 -7.05
N LEU A 23 11.13 10.34 -6.52
CA LEU A 23 12.16 9.52 -5.86
C LEU A 23 11.60 8.81 -4.62
N ILE A 24 10.82 9.51 -3.78
CA ILE A 24 10.13 8.91 -2.63
C ILE A 24 9.14 7.85 -3.10
N GLY A 25 8.34 8.16 -4.12
CA GLY A 25 7.37 7.22 -4.66
C GLY A 25 8.01 5.99 -5.33
N MET A 26 9.19 6.15 -5.94
CA MET A 26 9.95 5.06 -6.55
C MET A 26 10.46 4.08 -5.49
N GLU A 27 11.04 4.60 -4.40
CA GLU A 27 11.45 3.80 -3.25
C GLU A 27 10.27 3.01 -2.67
N ARG A 28 9.11 3.68 -2.52
CA ARG A 28 7.87 3.05 -2.07
C ARG A 28 7.34 1.97 -3.01
N GLN A 29 7.35 2.22 -4.32
CA GLN A 29 6.86 1.28 -5.31
C GLN A 29 7.74 0.05 -5.41
N TRP A 30 9.06 0.21 -5.30
CA TRP A 30 10.00 -0.92 -5.26
C TRP A 30 9.74 -1.84 -4.05
N ARG A 31 9.20 -1.29 -2.96
CA ARG A 31 8.77 -2.05 -1.78
C ARG A 31 7.31 -2.54 -1.82
N ALA A 32 6.70 -2.58 -3.01
CA ALA A 32 5.34 -3.08 -3.25
C ALA A 32 4.22 -2.36 -2.45
N ARG A 33 4.33 -1.04 -2.26
CA ARG A 33 3.33 -0.23 -1.53
C ARG A 33 2.30 0.41 -2.48
N ARG A 34 1.06 0.59 -1.98
CA ARG A 34 -0.11 1.09 -2.76
C ARG A 34 0.09 2.49 -3.36
N ALA A 35 0.72 3.43 -2.64
CA ALA A 35 1.08 4.75 -3.17
C ALA A 35 2.51 4.75 -3.71
N GLY A 36 2.63 4.49 -5.01
CA GLY A 36 3.91 4.41 -5.72
C GLY A 36 4.41 5.73 -6.29
N LEU A 37 5.19 5.65 -7.37
CA LEU A 37 5.86 6.78 -8.01
C LEU A 37 4.89 7.89 -8.44
N ARG A 38 3.83 7.51 -9.17
CA ARG A 38 2.88 8.47 -9.76
C ARG A 38 2.18 9.30 -8.68
N THR A 39 1.70 8.68 -7.60
CA THR A 39 0.94 9.36 -6.56
C THR A 39 1.79 10.39 -5.81
N ASN A 40 3.00 10.01 -5.38
CA ASN A 40 3.87 10.92 -4.64
C ASN A 40 4.38 12.08 -5.51
N ALA A 41 4.69 11.81 -6.78
CA ALA A 41 5.05 12.85 -7.75
C ALA A 41 3.90 13.86 -7.96
N LEU A 42 2.66 13.39 -8.11
CA LEU A 42 1.48 14.25 -8.29
C LEU A 42 1.17 15.09 -7.05
N VAL A 43 1.28 14.52 -5.86
CA VAL A 43 1.08 15.27 -4.60
C VAL A 43 2.13 16.35 -4.44
N ALA A 44 3.41 16.04 -4.67
CA ALA A 44 4.47 17.03 -4.65
C ALA A 44 4.28 18.11 -5.74
N ALA A 45 3.88 17.72 -6.96
CA ALA A 45 3.57 18.64 -8.06
C ALA A 45 2.47 19.63 -7.67
N GLY A 46 1.33 19.13 -7.17
CA GLY A 46 0.19 19.95 -6.78
C GLY A 46 0.55 20.93 -5.68
N ALA A 47 1.22 20.46 -4.62
CA ALA A 47 1.72 21.32 -3.55
C ALA A 47 2.67 22.42 -4.06
N THR A 48 3.60 22.05 -4.96
CA THR A 48 4.54 23.00 -5.56
C THR A 48 3.81 24.04 -6.40
N LEU A 49 2.87 23.62 -7.25
CA LEU A 49 2.10 24.50 -8.13
C LEU A 49 1.24 25.51 -7.35
N PHE A 50 0.55 25.09 -6.29
CA PHE A 50 -0.26 26.00 -5.48
C PHE A 50 0.60 27.09 -4.83
N VAL A 51 1.77 26.73 -4.30
CA VAL A 51 2.65 27.72 -3.66
C VAL A 51 3.35 28.60 -4.71
N LEU A 52 3.77 28.07 -5.86
CA LEU A 52 4.32 28.87 -6.95
C LEU A 52 3.28 29.84 -7.55
N TYR A 53 2.00 29.43 -7.64
CA TYR A 53 0.90 30.31 -8.02
C TYR A 53 0.80 31.51 -7.08
N ALA A 54 0.91 31.28 -5.77
CA ALA A 54 0.96 32.36 -4.79
C ALA A 54 2.20 33.26 -4.99
N VAL A 55 3.38 32.68 -5.18
CA VAL A 55 4.61 33.46 -5.43
C VAL A 55 4.48 34.33 -6.70
N ALA A 56 3.81 33.84 -7.74
CA ALA A 56 3.59 34.55 -8.99
C ALA A 56 2.46 35.61 -8.92
N THR A 57 1.62 35.58 -7.89
CA THR A 57 0.45 36.46 -7.76
C THR A 57 0.76 37.61 -6.79
N PRO A 58 0.71 38.88 -7.25
CA PRO A 58 0.86 40.05 -6.38
C PRO A 58 -0.15 40.03 -5.23
N ASP A 59 0.23 40.57 -4.07
CA ASP A 59 -0.60 40.65 -2.86
C ASP A 59 -1.11 39.31 -2.27
N SER A 60 -0.58 38.18 -2.75
CA SER A 60 -0.89 36.87 -2.19
C SER A 60 0.11 36.46 -1.09
N SER A 61 -0.26 35.46 -0.28
CA SER A 61 0.59 34.93 0.79
C SER A 61 0.94 33.45 0.53
N PRO A 62 2.17 33.15 0.07
CA PRO A 62 2.63 31.78 -0.14
C PRO A 62 2.52 30.91 1.11
N THR A 63 2.80 31.46 2.29
CA THR A 63 2.67 30.77 3.57
C THR A 63 1.21 30.42 3.89
N ARG A 64 0.25 31.30 3.55
CA ARG A 64 -1.19 31.01 3.69
C ARG A 64 -1.60 29.87 2.77
N VAL A 65 -1.18 29.90 1.50
CA VAL A 65 -1.47 28.80 0.56
C VAL A 65 -0.83 27.49 1.03
N ALA A 66 0.40 27.53 1.54
CA ALA A 66 1.06 26.37 2.14
C ALA A 66 0.26 25.80 3.33
N SER A 67 -0.33 26.63 4.20
CA SER A 67 -1.20 26.13 5.28
C SER A 67 -2.44 25.40 4.76
N TYR A 68 -3.02 25.86 3.65
CA TYR A 68 -4.13 25.16 3.00
C TYR A 68 -3.68 23.85 2.34
N VAL A 69 -2.46 23.77 1.80
CA VAL A 69 -1.88 22.50 1.34
C VAL A 69 -1.75 21.51 2.50
N VAL A 70 -1.24 21.95 3.66
CA VAL A 70 -1.13 21.13 4.88
C VAL A 70 -2.50 20.66 5.39
N SER A 71 -3.53 21.49 5.29
CA SER A 71 -4.90 21.09 5.62
C SER A 71 -5.48 20.11 4.59
N GLY A 72 -5.30 20.37 3.29
CA GLY A 72 -5.90 19.61 2.20
C GLY A 72 -5.35 18.19 2.06
N ILE A 73 -4.05 18.01 2.30
CA ILE A 73 -3.43 16.69 2.33
C ILE A 73 -3.95 15.82 3.48
N GLY A 74 -4.47 16.42 4.57
CA GLY A 74 -5.16 15.70 5.63
C GLY A 74 -6.43 15.00 5.14
N PHE A 75 -7.18 15.62 4.22
CA PHE A 75 -8.36 15.01 3.57
C PHE A 75 -7.95 13.83 2.68
N LEU A 76 -6.91 14.00 1.85
CA LEU A 76 -6.38 12.89 1.03
C LEU A 76 -5.84 11.75 1.89
N GLY A 77 -5.17 12.09 2.99
CA GLY A 77 -4.67 11.14 3.99
C GLY A 77 -5.79 10.32 4.61
N GLY A 78 -6.89 10.95 5.01
CA GLY A 78 -8.09 10.24 5.48
C GLY A 78 -8.68 9.30 4.43
N GLY A 79 -8.67 9.69 3.16
CA GLY A 79 -9.19 8.86 2.07
C GLY A 79 -8.36 7.60 1.75
N VAL A 80 -7.07 7.56 2.13
CA VAL A 80 -6.22 6.38 1.94
C VAL A 80 -6.10 5.51 3.19
N ILE A 81 -6.54 6.00 4.35
CA ILE A 81 -6.58 5.24 5.60
C ILE A 81 -7.88 4.45 5.64
N LEU A 82 -7.77 3.13 5.55
CA LEU A 82 -8.91 2.21 5.51
C LEU A 82 -8.91 1.36 6.78
N ARG A 83 -10.08 1.20 7.40
CA ARG A 83 -10.26 0.34 8.56
C ARG A 83 -11.03 -0.91 8.15
N GLU A 84 -10.42 -2.07 8.38
CA GLU A 84 -10.98 -3.40 8.12
C GLU A 84 -11.07 -4.13 9.47
N GLY A 85 -12.24 -4.05 10.12
CA GLY A 85 -12.45 -4.59 11.47
C GLY A 85 -11.55 -3.93 12.52
N VAL A 86 -10.66 -4.72 13.12
CA VAL A 86 -9.66 -4.26 14.11
C VAL A 86 -8.41 -3.67 13.42
N ASN A 87 -8.16 -4.00 12.16
CA ASN A 87 -6.95 -3.60 11.47
C ASN A 87 -7.11 -2.23 10.77
N VAL A 88 -6.05 -1.41 10.78
CA VAL A 88 -6.01 -0.11 10.11
C VAL A 88 -4.89 -0.12 9.07
N ARG A 89 -5.24 0.13 7.81
CA ARG A 89 -4.33 0.11 6.67
C ARG A 89 -4.13 1.52 6.12
N GLY A 90 -2.96 1.77 5.52
CA GLY A 90 -2.69 3.02 4.80
C GLY A 90 -2.14 4.17 5.64
N LEU A 91 -1.90 3.99 6.95
CA LEU A 91 -1.30 5.01 7.82
C LEU A 91 0.06 5.51 7.30
N ASN A 92 0.96 4.58 7.00
CA ASN A 92 2.27 4.90 6.44
C ASN A 92 2.17 5.53 5.04
N THR A 93 1.15 5.15 4.27
CA THR A 93 0.89 5.75 2.96
C THR A 93 0.46 7.21 3.12
N ALA A 94 -0.50 7.48 4.01
CA ALA A 94 -0.93 8.85 4.33
C ALA A 94 0.24 9.72 4.82
N ALA A 95 1.07 9.20 5.73
CA ALA A 95 2.24 9.91 6.24
C ALA A 95 3.23 10.30 5.11
N THR A 96 3.48 9.39 4.17
CA THR A 96 4.39 9.66 3.05
C THR A 96 3.81 10.65 2.04
N LEU A 97 2.51 10.61 1.78
CA LEU A 97 1.85 11.64 0.96
C LEU A 97 1.95 13.02 1.64
N TRP A 98 1.83 13.06 2.97
CA TRP A 98 2.03 14.28 3.75
C TRP A 98 3.45 14.85 3.60
N CYS A 99 4.47 13.99 3.73
CA CYS A 99 5.86 14.38 3.49
C CYS A 99 6.10 14.85 2.05
N SER A 100 5.52 14.18 1.05
CA SER A 100 5.66 14.56 -0.37
C SER A 100 5.08 15.95 -0.64
N ALA A 101 3.93 16.28 -0.03
CA ALA A 101 3.36 17.63 -0.10
C ALA A 101 4.30 18.67 0.53
N ALA A 102 4.85 18.38 1.71
CA ALA A 102 5.80 19.28 2.39
C ALA A 102 7.07 19.55 1.55
N ILE A 103 7.59 18.52 0.87
CA ILE A 103 8.73 18.65 -0.06
C ILE A 103 8.38 19.55 -1.25
N GLY A 104 7.18 19.42 -1.80
CA GLY A 104 6.70 20.32 -2.85
C GLY A 104 6.59 21.78 -2.39
N VAL A 105 6.09 22.02 -1.18
CA VAL A 105 6.05 23.35 -0.56
C VAL A 105 7.46 23.92 -0.37
N LEU A 106 8.41 23.12 0.13
CA LEU A 106 9.81 23.52 0.27
C LEU A 106 10.45 23.87 -1.07
N ALA A 107 10.22 23.06 -2.11
CA ALA A 107 10.73 23.33 -3.46
C ALA A 107 10.18 24.66 -4.01
N ALA A 108 8.88 24.91 -3.86
CA ALA A 108 8.24 26.16 -4.29
C ALA A 108 8.80 27.40 -3.56
N SER A 109 9.19 27.26 -2.30
CA SER A 109 9.81 28.35 -1.52
C SER A 109 11.17 28.80 -2.06
N GLY A 110 11.79 28.02 -2.96
CA GLY A 110 13.11 28.28 -3.53
C GLY A 110 14.27 27.67 -2.73
N ASN A 111 13.99 27.05 -1.58
CA ASN A 111 15.00 26.41 -0.73
C ASN A 111 15.36 24.99 -1.20
N LEU A 112 15.96 24.88 -2.39
CA LEU A 112 16.22 23.58 -3.04
C LEU A 112 17.11 22.64 -2.21
N ILE A 113 18.09 23.18 -1.47
CA ILE A 113 18.95 22.38 -0.59
C ILE A 113 18.12 21.75 0.54
N PHE A 114 17.21 22.50 1.15
CA PHE A 114 16.32 21.98 2.19
C PHE A 114 15.34 20.94 1.62
N THR A 115 14.87 21.12 0.39
CA THR A 115 14.08 20.12 -0.32
C THR A 115 14.83 18.79 -0.45
N LEU A 116 16.10 18.82 -0.84
CA LEU A 116 16.93 17.61 -0.98
C LEU A 116 17.19 16.93 0.36
N ILE A 117 17.52 17.71 1.41
CA ILE A 117 17.74 17.18 2.76
C ILE A 117 16.46 16.52 3.29
N ALA A 118 15.30 17.18 3.16
CA ALA A 118 14.02 16.62 3.58
C ALA A 118 13.70 15.32 2.85
N THR A 119 13.95 15.27 1.54
CA THR A 119 13.75 14.07 0.71
C THR A 119 14.63 12.91 1.19
N LEU A 120 15.92 13.18 1.46
CA LEU A 120 16.86 12.18 1.97
C LEU A 120 16.41 11.63 3.33
N VAL A 121 15.94 12.49 4.23
CA VAL A 121 15.44 12.08 5.55
C VAL A 121 14.23 11.15 5.40
N VAL A 122 13.26 11.51 4.56
CA VAL A 122 12.06 10.68 4.33
C VAL A 122 12.44 9.29 3.79
N ILE A 123 13.32 9.24 2.79
CA ILE A 123 13.83 7.98 2.23
C ILE A 123 14.57 7.16 3.29
N THR A 124 15.41 7.81 4.11
CA THR A 124 16.16 7.15 5.19
C THR A 124 15.22 6.54 6.22
N ILE A 125 14.17 7.26 6.63
CA ILE A 125 13.16 6.75 7.57
C ILE A 125 12.47 5.51 6.98
N HIS A 126 12.11 5.51 5.69
CA HIS A 126 11.50 4.33 5.08
C HIS A 126 12.45 3.13 5.02
N VAL A 127 13.74 3.36 4.75
CA VAL A 127 14.75 2.29 4.65
C VAL A 127 15.09 1.71 6.02
N VAL A 128 15.27 2.56 7.04
CA VAL A 128 15.71 2.18 8.39
C VAL A 128 14.54 1.72 9.27
N GLY A 129 13.32 2.21 9.04
CA GLY A 129 12.16 1.83 9.84
C GLY A 129 11.89 0.33 9.84
N ARG A 130 12.17 -0.35 8.72
CA ARG A 130 11.90 -1.79 8.56
C ARG A 130 12.80 -2.71 9.41
N PRO A 131 14.14 -2.60 9.40
CA PRO A 131 14.98 -3.40 10.27
C PRO A 131 14.79 -3.07 11.75
N LEU A 132 14.48 -1.80 12.09
CA LEU A 132 14.30 -1.39 13.48
C LEU A 132 13.01 -1.95 14.08
N GLY A 133 11.90 -1.97 13.32
CA GLY A 133 10.65 -2.59 13.74
C GLY A 133 10.78 -4.08 14.05
N ARG A 134 11.55 -4.82 13.24
CA ARG A 134 11.82 -6.26 13.45
C ARG A 134 12.68 -6.57 14.68
N VAL A 135 13.45 -5.60 15.17
CA VAL A 135 14.27 -5.76 16.38
C VAL A 135 13.45 -5.44 17.63
N ILE A 136 12.43 -4.59 17.50
CA ILE A 136 11.59 -4.13 18.60
C ILE A 136 10.35 -5.01 18.79
N ASP A 137 9.78 -5.52 17.70
CA ASP A 137 8.54 -6.30 17.74
C ASP A 137 8.82 -7.78 17.44
N HIS A 138 8.57 -8.63 18.43
CA HIS A 138 8.75 -10.08 18.32
C HIS A 138 7.43 -10.83 18.12
N ASP A 139 6.26 -10.15 18.04
CA ASP A 139 4.97 -10.87 18.07
C ASP A 139 3.78 -10.23 17.31
N ASN A 140 3.97 -9.32 16.34
CA ASN A 140 2.80 -8.75 15.64
C ASN A 140 2.97 -8.59 14.12
N ASP A 141 2.52 -9.60 13.37
CA ASP A 141 2.41 -9.63 11.89
C ASP A 141 1.34 -8.67 11.31
N ALA A 142 1.08 -7.53 11.96
CA ALA A 142 0.06 -6.57 11.55
C ALA A 142 0.57 -5.52 10.54
N GLU A 143 1.87 -5.18 10.58
CA GLU A 143 2.46 -4.21 9.65
C GLU A 143 2.94 -4.81 8.32
N GLU A 144 3.07 -6.15 8.22
CA GLU A 144 3.59 -6.82 7.01
C GLU A 144 2.58 -6.85 5.82
N ASP A 145 1.35 -6.41 6.04
CA ASP A 145 0.22 -6.66 5.12
C ASP A 145 -0.06 -5.53 4.11
N GLU A 146 0.83 -4.53 4.00
CA GLU A 146 0.67 -3.47 2.99
C GLU A 146 1.06 -3.92 1.56
N GLY A 147 1.82 -5.01 1.42
CA GLY A 147 2.18 -5.63 0.14
C GLY A 147 1.56 -7.01 -0.11
N ARG A 148 1.04 -7.64 0.95
CA ARG A 148 0.30 -8.90 0.88
C ARG A 148 -1.19 -8.64 0.74
N GLN A 149 -1.82 -9.34 -0.19
CA GLN A 149 -3.26 -9.26 -0.40
C GLN A 149 -3.92 -10.49 0.23
N PRO A 150 -4.97 -10.31 1.04
CA PRO A 150 -5.75 -11.42 1.57
C PRO A 150 -6.56 -12.06 0.45
N PHE A 151 -6.54 -13.39 0.41
CA PHE A 151 -7.34 -14.22 -0.44
C PHE A 151 -7.98 -15.34 0.39
N LEU A 152 -9.22 -15.64 0.05
CA LEU A 152 -9.94 -16.75 0.62
C LEU A 152 -10.04 -17.84 -0.43
N VAL A 153 -9.57 -19.05 -0.12
CA VAL A 153 -9.74 -20.24 -0.98
C VAL A 153 -10.74 -21.17 -0.31
N GLN A 154 -11.84 -21.43 -0.98
CA GLN A 154 -12.90 -22.31 -0.51
C GLN A 154 -12.96 -23.55 -1.37
N ALA A 155 -12.86 -24.73 -0.76
CA ALA A 155 -12.98 -26.03 -1.40
C ALA A 155 -14.13 -26.83 -0.76
N VAL A 156 -15.09 -27.25 -1.58
CA VAL A 156 -16.18 -28.15 -1.17
C VAL A 156 -15.79 -29.56 -1.55
N CYS A 157 -15.77 -30.47 -0.58
CA CYS A 157 -15.30 -31.84 -0.76
C CYS A 157 -16.07 -32.83 0.12
N ARG A 158 -15.96 -34.12 -0.22
CA ARG A 158 -16.51 -35.20 0.60
C ARG A 158 -15.74 -35.37 1.91
N PRO A 159 -16.36 -35.84 3.01
CA PRO A 159 -15.71 -36.02 4.30
C PRO A 159 -14.43 -36.87 4.25
N LYS A 160 -14.40 -37.89 3.38
CA LYS A 160 -13.24 -38.76 3.18
C LYS A 160 -12.03 -38.04 2.56
N SER A 161 -12.27 -36.95 1.82
CA SER A 161 -11.24 -36.20 1.09
C SER A 161 -10.75 -34.96 1.86
N GLU A 162 -11.43 -34.56 2.94
CA GLU A 162 -11.10 -33.36 3.73
C GLU A 162 -9.64 -33.34 4.19
N LYS A 163 -9.16 -34.43 4.79
CA LYS A 163 -7.79 -34.50 5.33
C LYS A 163 -6.74 -34.29 4.24
N TYR A 164 -7.01 -34.79 3.04
CA TYR A 164 -6.12 -34.64 1.90
C TYR A 164 -6.13 -33.18 1.39
N ALA A 165 -7.31 -32.60 1.20
CA ALA A 165 -7.46 -31.22 0.74
C ALA A 165 -6.82 -30.22 1.73
N ARG A 166 -7.00 -30.44 3.04
CA ARG A 166 -6.34 -29.65 4.09
C ARG A 166 -4.81 -29.77 4.02
N ALA A 167 -4.28 -30.98 3.87
CA ALA A 167 -2.83 -31.21 3.78
C ALA A 167 -2.22 -30.49 2.56
N GLN A 168 -2.91 -30.51 1.42
CA GLN A 168 -2.46 -29.84 0.20
C GLN A 168 -2.44 -28.32 0.34
N LEU A 169 -3.43 -27.73 1.00
CA LEU A 169 -3.47 -26.30 1.35
C LEU A 169 -2.28 -25.91 2.25
N VAL A 170 -2.00 -26.70 3.28
CA VAL A 170 -0.86 -26.46 4.19
C VAL A 170 0.48 -26.62 3.47
N GLN A 171 0.63 -27.65 2.64
CA GLN A 171 1.86 -27.91 1.91
C GLN A 171 2.18 -26.79 0.92
N HIS A 172 1.18 -26.26 0.21
CA HIS A 172 1.38 -25.15 -0.71
C HIS A 172 1.69 -23.83 0.00
N ALA A 173 1.08 -23.59 1.16
CA ALA A 173 1.43 -22.45 1.98
C ALA A 173 2.89 -22.48 2.48
N SER A 174 3.47 -23.66 2.69
CA SER A 174 4.87 -23.77 3.12
C SER A 174 5.91 -23.37 2.06
N SER A 175 5.48 -23.11 0.81
CA SER A 175 6.39 -22.85 -0.33
C SER A 175 6.87 -21.38 -0.48
N ASN A 176 6.88 -20.59 0.61
CA ASN A 176 7.40 -19.22 0.74
C ASN A 176 6.62 -18.06 0.08
N ASP A 177 5.62 -18.30 -0.75
CA ASP A 177 4.90 -17.22 -1.47
C ASP A 177 3.42 -17.05 -1.08
N LEU A 178 2.90 -17.95 -0.24
CA LEU A 178 1.53 -17.97 0.27
C LEU A 178 1.60 -18.11 1.78
N THR A 179 1.18 -17.11 2.55
CA THR A 179 1.15 -17.26 4.02
C THR A 179 -0.24 -17.69 4.45
N LEU A 180 -0.35 -18.89 5.04
CA LEU A 180 -1.61 -19.38 5.59
C LEU A 180 -1.88 -18.74 6.95
N ARG A 181 -2.97 -17.97 7.05
CA ARG A 181 -3.45 -17.38 8.32
C ARG A 181 -4.32 -18.37 9.11
N GLY A 182 -5.08 -19.21 8.42
CA GLY A 182 -5.94 -20.19 9.07
C GLY A 182 -6.73 -21.03 8.07
N ILE A 183 -7.22 -22.19 8.54
CA ILE A 183 -8.13 -23.05 7.78
C ILE A 183 -9.34 -23.33 8.66
N HIS A 184 -10.52 -22.95 8.17
CA HIS A 184 -11.81 -23.25 8.77
C HIS A 184 -12.45 -24.42 8.03
N THR A 185 -13.23 -25.21 8.76
CA THR A 185 -13.95 -26.35 8.21
C THR A 185 -15.40 -26.24 8.65
N GLY A 186 -16.29 -26.13 7.68
CA GLY A 186 -17.74 -26.09 7.87
C GLY A 186 -18.41 -27.29 7.23
N GLN A 187 -19.64 -27.56 7.64
CA GLN A 187 -20.52 -28.49 6.94
C GLN A 187 -21.28 -27.75 5.86
N ALA A 188 -21.33 -28.32 4.65
CA ALA A 188 -22.17 -27.85 3.56
C ALA A 188 -23.47 -28.68 3.50
N ALA A 189 -24.33 -28.38 2.53
CA ALA A 189 -25.48 -29.23 2.24
C ALA A 189 -25.04 -30.63 1.80
N ASP A 190 -25.86 -31.64 2.08
CA ASP A 190 -25.74 -32.99 1.49
C ASP A 190 -24.48 -33.79 1.91
N ASP A 191 -24.11 -33.74 3.20
CA ASP A 191 -22.96 -34.47 3.81
C ASP A 191 -21.60 -34.08 3.22
N GLU A 192 -21.49 -32.86 2.68
CA GLU A 192 -20.25 -32.28 2.17
C GLU A 192 -19.55 -31.40 3.21
N ILE A 193 -18.24 -31.27 3.07
CA ILE A 193 -17.39 -30.43 3.91
C ILE A 193 -16.85 -29.27 3.09
N THR A 194 -16.99 -28.06 3.64
CA THR A 194 -16.40 -26.84 3.10
C THR A 194 -15.12 -26.51 3.87
N LEU A 195 -13.98 -26.49 3.18
CA LEU A 195 -12.70 -26.03 3.68
C LEU A 195 -12.45 -24.60 3.21
N THR A 196 -12.25 -23.69 4.14
CA THR A 196 -11.99 -22.27 3.85
C THR A 196 -10.62 -21.88 4.38
N ALA A 197 -9.67 -21.63 3.49
CA ALA A 197 -8.32 -21.20 3.81
C ALA A 197 -8.16 -19.69 3.62
N HIS A 198 -7.68 -19.01 4.66
CA HIS A 198 -7.29 -17.61 4.60
C HIS A 198 -5.81 -17.51 4.27
N LEU A 199 -5.49 -16.95 3.11
CA LEU A 199 -4.15 -16.84 2.56
C LEU A 199 -3.76 -15.37 2.40
N LEU A 200 -2.51 -15.04 2.67
CA LEU A 200 -1.89 -13.78 2.28
C LEU A 200 -0.93 -14.04 1.13
N VAL A 201 -1.10 -13.31 0.03
CA VAL A 201 -0.31 -13.48 -1.19
C VAL A 201 0.52 -12.22 -1.45
N ASP A 202 1.83 -12.37 -1.60
CA ASP A 202 2.71 -11.26 -1.99
C ASP A 202 2.31 -10.76 -3.41
N GLY A 203 2.06 -9.45 -3.54
CA GLY A 203 1.21 -8.81 -4.55
C GLY A 203 1.58 -8.92 -6.04
N HIS A 204 2.12 -10.04 -6.54
CA HIS A 204 2.50 -10.23 -7.94
C HIS A 204 2.24 -11.61 -8.56
N THR A 205 1.40 -12.50 -8.01
CA THR A 205 1.15 -13.77 -8.74
C THR A 205 -0.23 -14.41 -8.54
N PRO A 206 -1.26 -14.01 -9.31
CA PRO A 206 -2.50 -14.79 -9.47
C PRO A 206 -2.24 -16.23 -9.90
N ALA A 207 -1.19 -16.47 -10.71
CA ALA A 207 -0.88 -17.79 -11.26
C ALA A 207 -0.58 -18.86 -10.20
N LYS A 208 -0.06 -18.49 -9.01
CA LYS A 208 0.17 -19.45 -7.92
C LYS A 208 -1.13 -19.83 -7.22
N LEU A 209 -2.01 -18.85 -7.00
CA LEU A 209 -3.35 -19.08 -6.48
C LEU A 209 -4.17 -19.93 -7.45
N GLU A 210 -4.12 -19.62 -8.75
CA GLU A 210 -4.74 -20.42 -9.81
C GLU A 210 -4.20 -21.84 -9.86
N ARG A 211 -2.89 -22.03 -9.68
CA ARG A 211 -2.28 -23.36 -9.61
C ARG A 211 -2.76 -24.14 -8.40
N LEU A 212 -2.76 -23.53 -7.21
CA LEU A 212 -3.30 -24.16 -6.00
C LEU A 212 -4.76 -24.58 -6.19
N VAL A 213 -5.59 -23.70 -6.76
CA VAL A 213 -7.01 -23.96 -7.02
C VAL A 213 -7.19 -25.07 -8.05
N ALA A 214 -6.38 -25.08 -9.12
CA ALA A 214 -6.40 -26.14 -10.13
C ALA A 214 -5.99 -27.50 -9.54
N GLU A 215 -4.93 -27.52 -8.73
CA GLU A 215 -4.45 -28.76 -8.09
C GLU A 215 -5.42 -29.29 -7.03
N LEU A 216 -6.15 -28.42 -6.32
CA LEU A 216 -7.24 -28.82 -5.43
C LEU A 216 -8.44 -29.35 -6.21
N SER A 217 -8.79 -28.71 -7.32
CA SER A 217 -9.91 -29.12 -8.16
C SER A 217 -9.71 -30.49 -8.82
N LEU A 218 -8.46 -30.94 -8.97
CA LEU A 218 -8.11 -32.26 -9.51
C LEU A 218 -8.20 -33.38 -8.47
N GLN A 219 -8.41 -33.06 -7.19
CA GLN A 219 -8.42 -34.08 -6.15
C GLN A 219 -9.71 -34.92 -6.14
N PRO A 220 -9.61 -36.25 -6.01
CA PRO A 220 -10.77 -37.12 -5.90
C PRO A 220 -11.68 -36.71 -4.73
N GLY A 221 -12.95 -36.42 -5.04
CA GLY A 221 -13.95 -36.03 -4.04
C GLY A 221 -14.00 -34.54 -3.72
N VAL A 222 -13.21 -33.70 -4.40
CA VAL A 222 -13.44 -32.25 -4.45
C VAL A 222 -14.49 -31.97 -5.53
N ARG A 223 -15.53 -31.22 -5.17
CA ARG A 223 -16.68 -30.91 -6.03
C ARG A 223 -16.60 -29.50 -6.62
N ALA A 224 -16.15 -28.54 -5.81
CA ALA A 224 -16.00 -27.16 -6.22
C ALA A 224 -14.81 -26.53 -5.49
N VAL A 225 -14.09 -25.66 -6.20
CA VAL A 225 -13.05 -24.80 -5.60
C VAL A 225 -13.24 -23.40 -6.14
N GLN A 226 -13.25 -22.42 -5.25
CA GLN A 226 -13.43 -21.01 -5.57
C GLN A 226 -12.45 -20.18 -4.75
N TRP A 227 -12.10 -19.01 -5.26
CA TRP A 227 -11.28 -18.07 -4.52
C TRP A 227 -11.82 -16.65 -4.66
N TYR A 228 -11.64 -15.86 -3.60
CA TYR A 228 -12.09 -14.48 -3.52
C TYR A 228 -10.94 -13.59 -3.03
N ALA A 229 -10.85 -12.38 -3.56
CA ALA A 229 -9.96 -11.36 -3.03
C ALA A 229 -10.63 -10.67 -1.83
N GLY A 230 -9.91 -10.52 -0.71
CA GLY A 230 -10.41 -9.94 0.53
C GLY A 230 -10.63 -10.96 1.66
N ASP A 231 -10.93 -10.45 2.86
CA ASP A 231 -11.23 -11.26 4.06
C ASP A 231 -12.70 -11.74 4.12
N GLY A 232 -13.56 -11.24 3.25
CA GLY A 232 -14.99 -11.52 3.25
C GLY A 232 -15.38 -12.61 2.26
N ALA A 233 -15.60 -13.82 2.74
CA ALA A 233 -16.63 -14.67 2.14
C ALA A 233 -17.98 -14.04 2.51
N GLN A 234 -18.60 -13.29 1.60
CA GLN A 234 -20.02 -12.99 1.72
C GLN A 234 -20.75 -14.32 1.61
N SER A 235 -21.18 -14.82 2.76
CA SER A 235 -22.11 -15.92 2.90
C SER A 235 -23.46 -15.48 2.34
N ASP A 236 -23.87 -16.07 1.24
CA ASP A 236 -25.28 -16.33 0.92
C ASP A 236 -25.44 -17.84 0.69
#